data_AF-A0A955TRY9-F1
#
_entry.id   AF-A0A955TRY9-F1
#
_cell.length_a   1.000
_cell.length_b   1.000
_cell.length_c   1.000
_cell.angle_alpha   90.00
_cell.angle_beta   90.00
_cell.angle_gamma   90.00
#
_symmetry.space_group_name_H-M   'P 1'
#
loop_
_entity.id
_entity.type
_entity.pdbx_description
1 polymer ?
#
loop_
_entity_poly.entity_id
_entity_poly.type
_entity_poly.pdbx_seq_one_letter_code
_entity_poly.pdbx_strand_id
1 'polypeptide(L)'
;MPTKLPTIISKTKVALTPAEYQKLADVPPELEWFANIDNPKTRRAYKIDLEDFTGFAGIHSPDAMRTVSRAHVLAWRKHLETRELGPATIRRKLSALSSLFDHLCERNAVTHNPVKGVKRPKSNSNEGTTPAISDAEARHLLERPKADTLKGKRDRAILATLLYHGIRREELCTLRVKDVESRQGVPHLRIFGKGSKIRFLPAHPVAGRLIVEYLDIAGHGDDPDGPLFRPVRNNRSKVLEKALHPNAVYENVVRKYGGISVHSLRATAATNALDHEADIAKVQEWLGHANISTTRLYDRRKSRPEDSPTFRIRY
;
A
#
# COMPACT_ATOMS: atom_id res chain seq x y z
N MET A 1 -10.21 -13.68 21.91
CA MET A 1 -11.58 -13.13 21.77
C MET A 1 -12.25 -13.68 20.53
N PRO A 2 -13.45 -14.26 20.65
CA PRO A 2 -14.37 -14.21 19.53
C PRO A 2 -15.81 -13.89 19.97
N THR A 3 -16.34 -12.78 19.47
CA THR A 3 -17.74 -12.71 19.05
C THR A 3 -17.79 -11.65 17.96
N LYS A 4 -18.07 -12.09 16.73
CA LYS A 4 -18.31 -11.18 15.61
C LYS A 4 -19.53 -10.33 15.95
N LEU A 5 -19.48 -9.04 15.61
CA LEU A 5 -20.70 -8.25 15.49
C LEU A 5 -21.69 -8.96 14.56
N PRO A 6 -22.99 -8.99 14.91
CA PRO A 6 -24.01 -9.58 14.05
C PRO A 6 -23.96 -8.90 12.68
N THR A 7 -23.71 -9.69 11.64
CA THR A 7 -23.61 -9.19 10.27
C THR A 7 -25.01 -9.13 9.69
N ILE A 8 -25.67 -7.98 9.79
CA ILE A 8 -26.97 -7.75 9.17
C ILE A 8 -26.71 -7.17 7.78
N ILE A 9 -26.62 -8.04 6.77
CA ILE A 9 -26.63 -7.60 5.37
C ILE A 9 -27.80 -8.34 4.69
N SER A 10 -28.95 -7.67 4.64
CA SER A 10 -30.03 -8.00 3.70
C SER A 10 -30.55 -6.70 3.06
N LYS A 11 -30.83 -6.75 1.76
CA LYS A 11 -31.25 -5.61 0.91
C LYS A 11 -32.74 -5.25 1.04
N THR A 12 -33.43 -5.78 2.04
CA THR A 12 -34.77 -5.35 2.45
C THR A 12 -34.63 -4.40 3.64
N LYS A 13 -35.57 -3.47 3.87
CA LYS A 13 -35.57 -2.65 5.10
C LYS A 13 -35.69 -3.58 6.32
N VAL A 14 -34.57 -4.04 6.85
CA VAL A 14 -34.50 -4.82 8.09
C VAL A 14 -34.55 -3.80 9.22
N ALA A 15 -35.75 -3.50 9.69
CA ALA A 15 -35.88 -2.89 11.00
C ALA A 15 -35.38 -3.90 12.04
N LEU A 16 -34.54 -3.45 12.96
CA LEU A 16 -34.11 -4.27 14.09
C LEU A 16 -35.35 -4.65 14.92
N THR A 17 -35.42 -5.88 15.38
CA THR A 17 -36.37 -6.23 16.44
C THR A 17 -36.00 -5.46 17.73
N PRO A 18 -36.95 -5.18 18.64
CA PRO A 18 -36.63 -4.52 19.90
C PRO A 18 -35.53 -5.22 20.70
N ALA A 19 -35.47 -6.56 20.66
CA ALA A 19 -34.42 -7.34 21.31
C ALA A 19 -33.05 -7.18 20.65
N GLU A 20 -32.97 -7.09 19.32
CA GLU A 20 -31.72 -6.80 18.61
C GLU A 20 -31.25 -5.36 18.87
N TYR A 21 -32.18 -4.40 18.91
CA TYR A 21 -31.87 -3.01 19.25
C TYR A 21 -31.27 -2.88 20.65
N GLN A 22 -31.89 -3.51 21.66
CA GLN A 22 -31.36 -3.48 23.03
C GLN A 22 -29.98 -4.14 23.13
N LYS A 23 -29.75 -5.27 22.45
CA LYS A 23 -28.42 -5.92 22.42
C LYS A 23 -27.32 -5.03 21.84
N LEU A 24 -27.64 -4.09 20.97
CA LEU A 24 -26.65 -3.16 20.41
C LEU A 24 -26.21 -2.09 21.42
N ALA A 25 -27.03 -1.79 22.45
CA ALA A 25 -26.65 -0.84 23.51
C ALA A 25 -25.55 -1.39 24.42
N ASP A 26 -25.44 -2.72 24.54
CA ASP A 26 -24.46 -3.40 25.39
C ASP A 26 -23.16 -3.78 24.65
N VAL A 27 -23.00 -3.34 23.40
CA VAL A 27 -21.80 -3.66 22.62
C VAL A 27 -20.57 -3.00 23.26
N PRO A 28 -19.51 -3.77 23.55
CA PRO A 28 -18.29 -3.20 24.09
C PRO A 28 -17.66 -2.20 23.10
N PRO A 29 -17.18 -1.03 23.57
CA PRO A 29 -16.52 -0.02 22.74
C PRO A 29 -15.38 -0.55 21.86
N GLU A 30 -14.69 -1.61 22.29
CA GLU A 30 -13.62 -2.26 21.53
C GLU A 30 -14.15 -2.89 20.23
N LEU A 31 -15.36 -3.45 20.26
CA LEU A 31 -15.99 -4.05 19.08
C LEU A 31 -16.44 -2.95 18.10
N GLU A 32 -16.97 -1.84 18.62
CA GLU A 32 -17.35 -0.69 17.79
C GLU A 32 -16.15 -0.06 17.09
N TRP A 33 -15.06 0.15 17.83
CA TRP A 33 -13.78 0.57 17.26
C TRP A 33 -13.33 -0.35 16.13
N PHE A 34 -13.37 -1.67 16.37
CA PHE A 34 -12.93 -2.66 15.39
C PHE A 34 -13.83 -2.69 14.15
N ALA A 35 -15.12 -2.41 14.31
CA ALA A 35 -16.10 -2.31 13.22
C ALA A 35 -15.85 -1.10 12.32
N ASN A 36 -15.47 0.03 12.91
CA ASN A 36 -15.20 1.29 12.21
C ASN A 36 -13.91 1.28 11.37
N ILE A 37 -13.13 0.19 11.38
CA ILE A 37 -11.95 0.04 10.52
C ILE A 37 -12.37 -0.49 9.14
N ASP A 38 -12.59 0.44 8.20
CA ASP A 38 -13.04 0.12 6.83
C ASP A 38 -12.03 -0.73 6.05
N ASN A 39 -10.73 -0.47 6.23
CA ASN A 39 -9.71 -1.14 5.45
C ASN A 39 -9.47 -2.57 5.99
N PRO A 40 -9.79 -3.63 5.24
CA PRO A 40 -9.69 -5.00 5.73
C PRO A 40 -8.26 -5.42 6.05
N LYS A 41 -7.26 -4.85 5.37
CA LYS A 41 -5.84 -5.11 5.65
C LYS A 41 -5.43 -4.46 6.97
N THR A 42 -5.83 -3.19 7.20
CA THR A 42 -5.59 -2.50 8.48
C THR A 42 -6.28 -3.24 9.62
N ARG A 43 -7.55 -3.61 9.44
CA ARG A 43 -8.34 -4.35 10.44
C ARG A 43 -7.66 -5.68 10.81
N ARG A 44 -7.21 -6.45 9.82
CA ARG A 44 -6.45 -7.70 10.06
C ARG A 44 -5.14 -7.44 10.82
N ALA A 45 -4.38 -6.44 10.40
CA ALA A 45 -3.09 -6.10 11.00
C ALA A 45 -3.23 -5.65 12.46
N TYR A 46 -4.24 -4.82 12.75
CA TYR A 46 -4.54 -4.33 14.09
C TYR A 46 -5.07 -5.44 14.99
N LYS A 47 -5.91 -6.35 14.46
CA LYS A 47 -6.34 -7.54 15.19
C LYS A 47 -5.14 -8.36 15.68
N ILE A 48 -4.22 -8.70 14.79
CA ILE A 48 -3.03 -9.49 15.12
C ILE A 48 -2.15 -8.76 16.14
N ASP A 49 -1.99 -7.44 16.02
CA ASP A 49 -1.19 -6.65 16.95
C ASP A 49 -1.82 -6.57 18.35
N LEU A 50 -3.14 -6.43 18.43
CA LEU A 50 -3.86 -6.44 19.70
C LEU A 50 -3.85 -7.81 20.34
N GLU A 51 -4.05 -8.89 19.57
CA GLU A 51 -3.94 -10.27 20.08
C GLU A 51 -2.56 -10.54 20.70
N ASP A 52 -1.49 -10.04 20.05
CA ASP A 52 -0.12 -10.12 20.54
C ASP A 52 0.09 -9.33 21.86
N PHE A 53 -0.50 -8.13 21.99
CA PHE A 53 -0.47 -7.38 23.25
C PHE A 53 -1.28 -8.06 24.35
N THR A 54 -2.52 -8.45 24.07
CA THR A 54 -3.40 -9.10 25.07
C THR A 54 -2.84 -10.43 25.53
N GLY A 55 -2.20 -11.19 24.64
CA GLY A 55 -1.51 -12.42 24.98
C GLY A 55 -0.30 -12.18 25.88
N PHE A 56 0.49 -11.14 25.60
CA PHE A 56 1.61 -10.73 26.47
C PHE A 56 1.15 -10.26 27.85
N ALA A 57 0.08 -9.46 27.91
CA ALA A 57 -0.41 -8.86 29.14
C ALA A 57 -1.35 -9.77 29.95
N GLY A 58 -1.70 -10.96 29.46
CA GLY A 58 -2.66 -11.86 30.12
C GLY A 58 -4.09 -11.33 30.16
N ILE A 59 -4.48 -10.49 29.19
CA ILE A 59 -5.79 -9.84 29.16
C ILE A 59 -6.80 -10.75 28.45
N HIS A 60 -7.83 -11.16 29.19
CA HIS A 60 -8.89 -12.03 28.69
C HIS A 60 -10.28 -11.39 28.66
N SER A 61 -10.45 -10.21 29.26
CA SER A 61 -11.72 -9.48 29.34
C SER A 61 -11.56 -7.98 29.03
N PRO A 62 -12.64 -7.29 28.60
CA PRO A 62 -12.65 -5.83 28.46
C PRO A 62 -12.30 -5.10 29.77
N ASP A 63 -12.75 -5.60 30.92
CA ASP A 63 -12.44 -4.98 32.22
C ASP A 63 -10.94 -4.99 32.52
N ALA A 64 -10.24 -6.09 32.21
CA ALA A 64 -8.80 -6.16 32.34
C ALA A 64 -8.08 -5.24 31.34
N MET A 65 -8.69 -4.89 30.20
CA MET A 65 -8.14 -3.89 29.28
C MET A 65 -8.16 -2.49 29.90
N ARG A 66 -9.16 -2.17 30.73
CA ARG A 66 -9.32 -0.85 31.38
C ARG A 66 -8.25 -0.58 32.45
N THR A 67 -7.63 -1.64 33.00
CA THR A 67 -6.56 -1.53 34.01
C THR A 67 -5.16 -1.40 33.40
N VAL A 68 -5.05 -1.38 32.06
CA VAL A 68 -3.77 -1.25 31.37
C VAL A 68 -3.12 0.10 31.67
N SER A 69 -1.97 0.06 32.32
CA SER A 69 -1.13 1.23 32.58
C SER A 69 -0.01 1.36 31.54
N ARG A 70 0.65 2.53 31.54
CA ARG A 70 1.86 2.78 30.73
C ARG A 70 2.96 1.75 30.99
N ALA A 71 3.06 1.21 32.21
CA ALA A 71 4.08 0.22 32.57
C ALA A 71 3.91 -1.08 31.75
N HIS A 72 2.66 -1.55 31.56
CA HIS A 72 2.38 -2.73 30.72
C HIS A 72 2.79 -2.50 29.26
N VAL A 73 2.55 -1.29 28.72
CA VAL A 73 2.93 -0.94 27.36
C VAL A 73 4.46 -0.87 27.20
N LEU A 74 5.17 -0.34 28.20
CA LEU A 74 6.64 -0.30 28.20
C LEU A 74 7.24 -1.71 28.30
N ALA A 75 6.68 -2.58 29.14
CA ALA A 75 7.08 -3.98 29.25
C ALA A 75 6.87 -4.71 27.91
N TRP A 76 5.72 -4.52 27.28
CA TRP A 76 5.44 -5.10 25.96
C TRP A 76 6.40 -4.57 24.90
N ARG A 77 6.67 -3.26 24.87
CA ARG A 77 7.66 -2.68 23.94
C ARG A 77 9.03 -3.34 24.09
N LYS A 78 9.52 -3.50 25.32
CA LYS A 78 10.79 -4.17 25.61
C LYS A 78 10.76 -5.63 25.17
N HIS A 79 9.64 -6.32 25.37
CA HIS A 79 9.46 -7.68 24.87
C HIS A 79 9.51 -7.76 23.33
N LEU A 80 8.91 -6.80 22.62
CA LEU A 80 9.01 -6.71 21.16
C LEU A 80 10.45 -6.45 20.68
N GLU A 81 11.22 -5.67 21.45
CA GLU A 81 12.65 -5.44 21.20
C GLU A 81 13.47 -6.73 21.39
N THR A 82 13.18 -7.54 22.43
CA THR A 82 13.83 -8.85 22.65
C THR A 82 13.49 -9.89 21.57
N ARG A 83 12.40 -9.69 20.83
CA ARG A 83 12.02 -10.51 19.67
C ARG A 83 12.66 -10.04 18.36
N GLU A 84 13.58 -9.08 18.44
CA GLU A 84 14.32 -8.51 17.30
C GLU A 84 13.41 -7.99 16.17
N LEU A 85 12.21 -7.51 16.52
CA LEU A 85 11.28 -6.97 15.54
C LEU A 85 11.77 -5.63 15.00
N GLY A 86 11.65 -5.44 13.68
CA GLY A 86 12.03 -4.19 13.03
C GLY A 86 11.32 -2.95 13.62
N PRO A 87 11.97 -1.78 13.69
CA PRO A 87 11.42 -0.55 14.29
C PRO A 87 10.04 -0.14 13.75
N ALA A 88 9.80 -0.35 12.45
CA ALA A 88 8.51 -0.08 11.81
C ALA A 88 7.39 -0.99 12.32
N THR A 89 7.71 -2.27 12.59
CA THR A 89 6.77 -3.25 13.15
C THR A 89 6.37 -2.87 14.57
N ILE A 90 7.34 -2.52 15.42
CA ILE A 90 7.09 -2.08 16.80
C ILE A 90 6.21 -0.82 16.80
N ARG A 91 6.51 0.16 15.95
CA ARG A 91 5.68 1.36 15.79
C ARG A 91 4.24 1.06 15.40
N ARG A 92 4.04 0.18 14.42
CA ARG A 92 2.70 -0.21 13.94
C ARG A 92 1.90 -0.86 15.06
N LYS A 93 2.54 -1.79 15.81
CA LYS A 93 1.99 -2.43 16.99
C LYS A 93 1.54 -1.42 18.06
N LEU A 94 2.41 -0.46 18.39
CA LEU A 94 2.07 0.63 19.32
C LEU A 94 0.97 1.55 18.77
N SER A 95 0.91 1.79 17.45
CA SER A 95 -0.17 2.58 16.83
C SER A 95 -1.53 1.86 16.91
N ALA A 96 -1.56 0.54 16.69
CA ALA A 96 -2.79 -0.25 16.80
C ALA A 96 -3.36 -0.16 18.23
N LEU A 97 -2.49 -0.34 19.23
CA LEU A 97 -2.85 -0.21 20.64
C LEU A 97 -3.30 1.22 20.98
N SER A 98 -2.56 2.23 20.54
CA SER A 98 -2.92 3.64 20.77
C SER A 98 -4.28 3.96 20.19
N SER A 99 -4.58 3.52 18.96
CA SER A 99 -5.85 3.80 18.30
C SER A 99 -7.04 3.20 19.04
N LEU A 100 -6.89 1.99 19.60
CA LEU A 100 -7.92 1.40 20.46
C LEU A 100 -8.14 2.26 21.72
N PHE A 101 -7.05 2.60 22.43
CA PHE A 101 -7.15 3.37 23.66
C PHE A 101 -7.63 4.82 23.45
N ASP A 102 -7.31 5.44 22.31
CA ASP A 102 -7.88 6.74 21.94
C ASP A 102 -9.41 6.64 21.80
N HIS A 103 -9.92 5.59 21.15
CA HIS A 103 -11.37 5.35 21.09
C HIS A 103 -11.99 5.04 22.45
N LEU A 104 -11.32 4.27 23.30
CA LEU A 104 -11.78 4.01 24.67
C LEU A 104 -11.84 5.30 25.51
N CYS A 105 -10.93 6.24 25.27
CA CYS A 105 -10.99 7.57 25.89
C CYS A 105 -12.19 8.38 25.37
N GLU A 106 -12.43 8.37 24.05
CA GLU A 106 -13.59 9.04 23.43
C GLU A 106 -14.92 8.51 23.97
N ARG A 107 -14.97 7.23 24.31
CA ARG A 107 -16.12 6.56 24.94
C ARG A 107 -16.15 6.66 26.47
N ASN A 108 -15.23 7.42 27.08
CA ASN A 108 -15.06 7.54 28.53
C ASN A 108 -14.87 6.19 29.28
N ALA A 109 -14.46 5.13 28.57
CA ALA A 109 -14.20 3.82 29.15
C ALA A 109 -12.86 3.77 29.91
N VAL A 110 -11.93 4.66 29.56
CA VAL A 110 -10.65 4.88 30.24
C VAL A 110 -10.34 6.37 30.27
N THR A 111 -9.64 6.84 31.31
CA THR A 111 -9.37 8.28 31.50
C THR A 111 -8.23 8.82 30.65
N HIS A 112 -7.31 7.94 30.22
CA HIS A 112 -6.15 8.31 29.44
C HIS A 112 -5.65 7.15 28.61
N ASN A 113 -4.99 7.47 27.50
CA ASN A 113 -4.34 6.48 26.66
C ASN A 113 -2.96 6.09 27.24
N PRO A 114 -2.74 4.84 27.68
CA PRO A 114 -1.50 4.39 28.30
C PRO A 114 -0.30 4.37 27.33
N VAL A 115 -0.56 4.40 26.02
CA VAL A 115 0.47 4.48 24.98
C VAL A 115 1.01 5.91 24.83
N LYS A 116 0.25 6.95 25.23
CA LYS A 116 0.74 8.34 25.20
C LYS A 116 1.96 8.47 26.11
N GLY A 117 3.04 9.03 25.57
CA GLY A 117 4.33 9.19 26.26
C GLY A 117 5.29 7.99 26.14
N VAL A 118 4.86 6.86 25.57
CA VAL A 118 5.77 5.74 25.28
C VAL A 118 6.69 6.11 24.13
N LYS A 119 8.00 6.20 24.41
CA LYS A 119 9.03 6.43 23.37
C LYS A 119 8.95 5.30 22.34
N ARG A 120 8.72 5.67 21.09
CA ARG A 120 8.75 4.76 19.93
C ARG A 120 10.20 4.64 19.44
N PRO A 121 10.63 3.48 18.93
CA PRO A 121 11.96 3.32 18.31
C PRO A 121 12.22 4.43 17.28
N LYS A 122 13.45 4.93 17.10
CA LYS A 122 13.75 5.97 16.10
C LYS A 122 13.50 5.48 14.67
N SER A 123 13.14 6.40 13.76
CA SER A 123 12.94 6.07 12.34
C SER A 123 14.22 6.51 11.70
N ASN A 124 15.16 5.58 11.50
CA ASN A 124 16.46 5.94 10.97
C ASN A 124 16.44 6.16 9.45
N SER A 125 15.28 6.39 8.84
CA SER A 125 15.15 6.58 7.40
C SER A 125 15.05 8.08 7.07
N ASN A 126 16.20 8.75 6.97
CA ASN A 126 16.30 9.98 6.16
C ASN A 126 16.29 9.65 4.67
N GLU A 127 16.54 8.39 4.32
CA GLU A 127 16.48 7.82 2.98
C GLU A 127 15.57 6.59 2.98
N GLY A 128 14.91 6.32 1.85
CA GLY A 128 14.09 5.13 1.67
C GLY A 128 14.96 3.89 1.69
N THR A 129 14.69 2.95 2.60
CA THR A 129 15.41 1.65 2.70
C THR A 129 15.12 0.71 1.52
N THR A 130 14.39 1.18 0.51
CA THR A 130 14.04 0.40 -0.66
C THR A 130 15.13 0.60 -1.71
N PRO A 131 15.91 -0.44 -2.05
CA PRO A 131 16.96 -0.31 -3.05
C PRO A 131 16.36 0.06 -4.41
N ALA A 132 16.93 1.09 -5.03
CA ALA A 132 16.69 1.47 -6.42
C ALA A 132 17.79 0.84 -7.28
N ILE A 133 17.40 0.25 -8.41
CA ILE A 133 18.32 -0.24 -9.44
C ILE A 133 18.79 0.90 -10.36
N SER A 134 19.95 0.72 -10.98
CA SER A 134 20.53 1.62 -11.98
C SER A 134 19.75 1.63 -13.30
N ASP A 135 19.98 2.65 -14.13
CA ASP A 135 19.38 2.76 -15.46
C ASP A 135 19.74 1.59 -16.38
N ALA A 136 20.98 1.08 -16.26
CA ALA A 136 21.40 -0.10 -17.01
C ALA A 136 20.57 -1.33 -16.59
N GLU A 137 20.47 -1.60 -15.29
CA GLU A 137 19.66 -2.71 -14.76
C GLU A 137 18.18 -2.57 -15.11
N ALA A 138 17.64 -1.34 -15.07
CA ALA A 138 16.29 -1.01 -15.49
C ALA A 138 16.03 -1.38 -16.96
N ARG A 139 16.92 -0.98 -17.88
CA ARG A 139 16.84 -1.35 -19.30
C ARG A 139 16.88 -2.86 -19.50
N HIS A 140 17.85 -3.53 -18.87
CA HIS A 140 17.98 -5.00 -18.96
C HIS A 140 16.73 -5.70 -18.43
N LEU A 141 16.14 -5.21 -17.33
CA LEU A 141 14.92 -5.78 -16.76
C LEU A 141 13.73 -5.73 -17.74
N LEU A 142 13.57 -4.62 -18.47
CA LEU A 142 12.51 -4.47 -19.48
C LEU A 142 12.67 -5.44 -20.65
N GLU A 143 13.90 -5.87 -20.95
CA GLU A 143 14.19 -6.74 -22.09
C GLU A 143 14.15 -8.23 -21.76
N ARG A 144 14.26 -8.61 -20.49
CA ARG A 144 14.28 -10.01 -20.03
C ARG A 144 13.10 -10.88 -20.47
N PRO A 145 11.83 -10.40 -20.46
CA PRO A 145 10.73 -11.24 -20.93
C PRO A 145 10.73 -11.36 -22.47
N LYS A 146 10.46 -12.57 -22.96
CA LYS A 146 10.46 -12.92 -24.39
C LYS A 146 9.45 -12.08 -25.21
N ALA A 147 9.90 -11.39 -26.25
CA ALA A 147 9.04 -10.48 -27.02
C ALA A 147 8.04 -11.17 -27.97
N ASP A 148 8.24 -12.46 -28.27
CA ASP A 148 7.51 -13.26 -29.24
C ASP A 148 6.34 -14.06 -28.64
N THR A 149 6.16 -14.02 -27.31
CA THR A 149 5.10 -14.76 -26.61
C THR A 149 4.07 -13.82 -26.00
N LEU A 150 2.79 -14.23 -25.98
CA LEU A 150 1.72 -13.51 -25.27
C LEU A 150 2.11 -13.19 -23.82
N LYS A 151 2.67 -14.19 -23.11
CA LYS A 151 3.13 -14.01 -21.73
C LYS A 151 4.25 -12.98 -21.62
N GLY A 152 5.25 -13.05 -22.50
CA GLY A 152 6.38 -12.14 -22.42
C GLY A 152 6.02 -10.71 -22.82
N LYS A 153 5.19 -10.49 -23.86
CA LYS A 153 4.63 -9.16 -24.19
C LYS A 153 3.87 -8.56 -23.03
N ARG A 154 2.97 -9.33 -22.39
CA ARG A 154 2.26 -8.91 -21.17
C ARG A 154 3.23 -8.51 -20.06
N ASP A 155 4.21 -9.36 -19.77
CA ASP A 155 5.14 -9.14 -18.66
C ASP A 155 6.06 -7.93 -18.91
N ARG A 156 6.48 -7.67 -20.17
CA ARG A 156 7.18 -6.44 -20.57
C ARG A 156 6.32 -5.20 -20.34
N ALA A 157 5.05 -5.25 -20.77
CA ALA A 157 4.12 -4.15 -20.57
C ALA A 157 3.88 -3.86 -19.07
N ILE A 158 3.77 -4.91 -18.23
CA ILE A 158 3.66 -4.76 -16.77
C ILE A 158 4.91 -4.09 -16.19
N LEU A 159 6.11 -4.57 -16.53
CA LEU A 159 7.37 -4.01 -16.04
C LEU A 159 7.53 -2.55 -16.48
N ALA A 160 7.28 -2.24 -17.75
CA ALA A 160 7.31 -0.89 -18.28
C ALA A 160 6.32 0.02 -17.58
N THR A 161 5.09 -0.44 -17.34
CA THR A 161 4.07 0.35 -16.65
C THR A 161 4.50 0.68 -15.21
N LEU A 162 5.04 -0.29 -14.47
CA LEU A 162 5.53 -0.08 -13.11
C LEU A 162 6.75 0.85 -13.05
N LEU A 163 7.69 0.70 -13.98
CA LEU A 163 8.97 1.40 -13.95
C LEU A 163 8.86 2.83 -14.50
N TYR A 164 8.08 3.06 -15.57
CA TYR A 164 7.94 4.40 -16.18
C TYR A 164 6.88 5.28 -15.53
N HIS A 165 5.96 4.74 -14.73
CA HIS A 165 4.91 5.52 -14.07
C HIS A 165 4.97 5.45 -12.54
N GLY A 166 5.86 4.61 -12.00
CA GLY A 166 6.03 4.43 -10.56
C GLY A 166 4.76 3.99 -9.83
N ILE A 167 3.73 3.45 -10.51
CA ILE A 167 2.44 3.12 -9.87
C ILE A 167 2.55 1.94 -8.90
N ARG A 168 1.63 1.85 -7.95
CA ARG A 168 1.60 0.71 -7.02
C ARG A 168 1.12 -0.54 -7.75
N ARG A 169 1.59 -1.70 -7.28
CA ARG A 169 1.18 -3.02 -7.79
C ARG A 169 -0.34 -3.20 -7.79
N GLU A 170 -1.00 -2.79 -6.70
CA GLU A 170 -2.44 -2.87 -6.57
C GLU A 170 -3.16 -1.98 -7.59
N GLU A 171 -2.64 -0.78 -7.84
CA GLU A 171 -3.18 0.16 -8.84
C GLU A 171 -3.06 -0.42 -10.26
N LEU A 172 -1.92 -1.04 -10.58
CA LEU A 172 -1.72 -1.74 -11.86
C LEU A 172 -2.75 -2.86 -12.07
N CYS A 173 -3.06 -3.62 -11.02
CA CYS A 173 -3.99 -4.75 -11.12
C CYS A 173 -5.45 -4.29 -11.29
N THR A 174 -5.77 -3.04 -10.96
CA THR A 174 -7.12 -2.48 -11.12
C THR A 174 -7.35 -1.77 -12.45
N LEU A 175 -6.30 -1.55 -13.24
CA LEU A 175 -6.41 -0.94 -14.56
C LEU A 175 -7.30 -1.76 -15.48
N ARG A 176 -8.21 -1.07 -16.17
CA ARG A 176 -9.03 -1.59 -17.26
C ARG A 176 -8.53 -1.08 -18.59
N VAL A 177 -8.99 -1.69 -19.67
CA VAL A 177 -8.63 -1.26 -21.03
C VAL A 177 -9.07 0.19 -21.27
N LYS A 178 -10.27 0.59 -20.81
CA LYS A 178 -10.75 1.98 -20.89
C LYS A 178 -9.94 3.01 -20.09
N ASP A 179 -9.08 2.56 -19.19
CA ASP A 179 -8.24 3.47 -18.41
C ASP A 179 -6.97 3.88 -19.18
N VAL A 180 -6.73 3.31 -20.36
CA VAL A 180 -5.77 3.79 -21.35
C VAL A 180 -6.52 4.72 -22.30
N GLU A 181 -6.52 6.01 -21.99
CA GLU A 181 -7.32 7.01 -22.70
C GLU A 181 -6.42 8.05 -23.38
N SER A 182 -6.88 8.60 -24.50
CA SER A 182 -6.22 9.75 -25.13
C SER A 182 -6.83 11.05 -24.61
N ARG A 183 -5.99 11.96 -24.13
CA ARG A 183 -6.39 13.31 -23.71
C ARG A 183 -5.57 14.32 -24.49
N GLN A 184 -6.24 15.19 -25.26
CA GLN A 184 -5.60 16.21 -26.09
C GLN A 184 -4.51 15.63 -27.03
N GLY A 185 -4.75 14.43 -27.57
CA GLY A 185 -3.80 13.74 -28.45
C GLY A 185 -2.66 13.01 -27.73
N VAL A 186 -2.57 13.11 -26.40
CA VAL A 186 -1.55 12.43 -25.60
C VAL A 186 -2.19 11.23 -24.87
N PRO A 187 -1.65 10.01 -25.00
CA PRO A 187 -2.14 8.86 -24.26
C PRO A 187 -1.84 9.02 -22.77
N HIS A 188 -2.80 8.64 -21.93
CA HIS A 188 -2.76 8.72 -20.47
C HIS A 188 -3.25 7.42 -19.84
N LEU A 189 -2.74 7.14 -18.64
CA LEU A 189 -3.23 6.10 -17.75
C LEU A 189 -4.06 6.75 -16.64
N ARG A 190 -5.35 6.39 -16.57
CA ARG A 190 -6.23 6.78 -15.48
C ARG A 190 -6.05 5.85 -14.28
N ILE A 191 -5.39 6.34 -13.23
CA ILE A 191 -5.05 5.54 -12.04
C ILE A 191 -5.99 5.84 -10.88
N PHE A 192 -6.58 4.78 -10.32
CA PHE A 192 -7.37 4.84 -9.10
C PHE A 192 -6.48 4.58 -7.87
N GLY A 193 -6.19 5.64 -7.12
CA GLY A 193 -5.40 5.60 -5.89
C GLY A 193 -6.23 5.31 -4.63
N LYS A 194 -5.55 5.30 -3.48
CA LYS A 194 -6.18 5.11 -2.17
C LYS A 194 -7.16 6.26 -1.87
N GLY A 195 -8.34 5.92 -1.33
CA GLY A 195 -9.39 6.88 -0.99
C GLY A 195 -10.15 7.42 -2.19
N SER A 196 -10.27 6.62 -3.26
CA SER A 196 -10.96 6.99 -4.50
C SER A 196 -10.38 8.19 -5.24
N LYS A 197 -9.13 8.57 -4.94
CA LYS A 197 -8.43 9.65 -5.64
C LYS A 197 -8.01 9.17 -7.02
N ILE A 198 -8.40 9.90 -8.05
CA ILE A 198 -8.05 9.61 -9.44
C ILE A 198 -6.89 10.52 -9.83
N ARG A 199 -5.92 9.97 -10.56
CA ARG A 199 -4.86 10.76 -11.22
C ARG A 199 -4.68 10.28 -12.66
N PHE A 200 -4.35 11.20 -13.55
CA PHE A 200 -4.08 10.91 -14.95
C PHE A 200 -2.58 11.06 -15.18
N LEU A 201 -1.93 9.97 -15.56
CA LEU A 201 -0.50 9.96 -15.81
C LEU A 201 -0.26 9.91 -17.32
N PRO A 202 0.49 10.84 -17.92
CA PRO A 202 0.90 10.72 -19.32
C PRO A 202 1.58 9.36 -19.54
N ALA A 203 1.13 8.63 -20.55
CA ALA A 203 1.67 7.32 -20.87
C ALA A 203 3.05 7.48 -21.51
N HIS A 204 4.08 6.96 -20.84
CA HIS A 204 5.42 6.98 -21.41
C HIS A 204 5.43 6.23 -22.76
N PRO A 205 6.03 6.76 -23.85
CA PRO A 205 5.92 6.19 -25.19
C PRO A 205 6.27 4.69 -25.26
N VAL A 206 7.32 4.27 -24.55
CA VAL A 206 7.74 2.87 -24.49
C VAL A 206 6.68 2.00 -23.80
N ALA A 207 6.11 2.47 -22.69
CA ALA A 207 5.09 1.71 -21.96
C ALA A 207 3.78 1.64 -22.74
N GLY A 208 3.36 2.75 -23.35
CA GLY A 208 2.18 2.80 -24.22
C GLY A 208 2.29 1.82 -25.38
N ARG A 209 3.42 1.84 -26.10
CA ARG A 209 3.68 0.90 -27.20
C ARG A 209 3.60 -0.56 -26.73
N LEU A 210 4.25 -0.91 -25.63
CA LEU A 210 4.23 -2.28 -25.09
C LEU A 210 2.83 -2.73 -24.63
N ILE A 211 2.01 -1.82 -24.13
CA ILE A 211 0.62 -2.09 -23.78
C ILE A 211 -0.17 -2.44 -25.05
N VAL A 212 -0.04 -1.64 -26.12
CA VAL A 212 -0.70 -1.90 -27.40
C VAL A 212 -0.26 -3.24 -27.99
N GLU A 213 1.06 -3.48 -28.08
CA GLU A 213 1.61 -4.75 -28.59
C GLU A 213 1.09 -5.98 -27.84
N TYR A 214 0.81 -5.85 -26.54
CA TYR A 214 0.20 -6.89 -25.73
C TYR A 214 -1.29 -7.04 -26.01
N LEU A 215 -2.05 -5.95 -26.09
CA LEU A 215 -3.49 -6.00 -26.37
C LEU A 215 -3.78 -6.60 -27.75
N ASP A 216 -2.97 -6.29 -28.76
CA ASP A 216 -3.11 -6.82 -30.11
C ASP A 216 -3.03 -8.36 -30.16
N ILE A 217 -2.08 -8.95 -29.43
CA ILE A 217 -1.93 -10.42 -29.37
C ILE A 217 -2.92 -11.06 -28.39
N ALA A 218 -3.37 -10.33 -27.37
CA ALA A 218 -4.29 -10.84 -26.36
C ALA A 218 -5.75 -10.84 -26.84
N GLY A 219 -6.09 -9.99 -27.82
CA GLY A 219 -7.39 -9.95 -28.47
C GLY A 219 -8.52 -9.38 -27.60
N HIS A 220 -8.19 -8.65 -26.52
CA HIS A 220 -9.19 -8.05 -25.62
C HIS A 220 -9.10 -6.52 -25.55
N GLY A 221 -8.44 -5.89 -26.52
CA GLY A 221 -8.34 -4.43 -26.64
C GLY A 221 -9.71 -3.74 -26.82
N ASP A 222 -10.72 -4.45 -27.32
CA ASP A 222 -12.07 -3.93 -27.52
C ASP A 222 -13.01 -4.15 -26.33
N ASP A 223 -12.51 -4.71 -25.22
CA ASP A 223 -13.28 -4.89 -23.97
C ASP A 223 -12.93 -3.76 -22.97
N PRO A 224 -13.63 -2.60 -23.03
CA PRO A 224 -13.28 -1.42 -22.24
C PRO A 224 -13.37 -1.66 -20.73
N ASP A 225 -14.30 -2.49 -20.28
CA ASP A 225 -14.47 -2.83 -18.86
C ASP A 225 -13.58 -3.98 -18.40
N GLY A 226 -13.02 -4.70 -19.35
CA GLY A 226 -12.04 -5.74 -19.17
C GLY A 226 -10.79 -5.27 -18.43
N PRO A 227 -10.20 -6.12 -17.57
CA PRO A 227 -8.91 -5.84 -16.95
C PRO A 227 -7.84 -5.68 -18.03
N LEU A 228 -7.00 -4.65 -17.89
CA LEU A 228 -5.90 -4.37 -18.81
C LEU A 228 -4.96 -5.56 -18.86
N PHE A 229 -4.49 -6.03 -17.69
CA PHE A 229 -3.60 -7.19 -17.58
C PHE A 229 -4.33 -8.43 -17.08
N ARG A 230 -4.35 -9.48 -17.91
CA ARG A 230 -5.01 -10.77 -17.63
C ARG A 230 -4.02 -11.90 -17.32
N PRO A 231 -4.39 -12.91 -16.52
CA PRO A 231 -3.67 -14.17 -16.44
C PRO A 231 -3.58 -14.85 -17.81
N VAL A 232 -2.39 -15.31 -18.20
CA VAL A 232 -2.17 -16.11 -19.43
C VAL A 232 -2.43 -17.59 -19.16
N ARG A 233 -2.30 -18.01 -17.90
CA ARG A 233 -2.60 -19.37 -17.44
C ARG A 233 -3.13 -19.30 -16.02
N ASN A 234 -4.15 -20.11 -15.73
CA ASN A 234 -4.74 -20.21 -14.40
C ASN A 234 -5.14 -21.66 -14.10
N ASN A 235 -4.26 -22.37 -13.39
CA ASN A 235 -4.45 -23.80 -13.07
C ASN A 235 -5.55 -24.06 -12.03
N ARG A 236 -6.04 -23.04 -11.30
CA ARG A 236 -7.09 -23.20 -10.29
C ARG A 236 -8.48 -23.05 -10.87
N SER A 237 -8.79 -21.86 -11.40
CA SER A 237 -10.15 -21.54 -11.82
C SER A 237 -10.36 -21.61 -13.33
N LYS A 238 -9.28 -21.77 -14.12
CA LYS A 238 -9.26 -21.69 -15.60
C LYS A 238 -9.78 -20.37 -16.22
N VAL A 239 -10.46 -19.52 -15.46
CA VAL A 239 -10.88 -18.16 -15.85
C VAL A 239 -9.67 -17.26 -16.08
N LEU A 240 -9.56 -16.71 -17.29
CA LEU A 240 -8.51 -15.76 -17.70
C LEU A 240 -9.03 -14.33 -17.87
N GLU A 241 -10.34 -14.13 -18.01
CA GLU A 241 -11.02 -12.82 -18.13
C GLU A 241 -11.17 -12.10 -16.78
N LYS A 242 -10.11 -12.12 -15.98
CA LYS A 242 -10.06 -11.47 -14.67
C LYS A 242 -8.77 -10.72 -14.49
N ALA A 243 -8.77 -9.77 -13.56
CA ALA A 243 -7.58 -9.02 -13.22
C ALA A 243 -6.47 -9.96 -12.73
N LEU A 244 -5.23 -9.66 -13.15
CA LEU A 244 -4.07 -10.35 -12.62
C LEU A 244 -3.95 -10.08 -11.11
N HIS A 245 -3.82 -11.14 -10.32
CA HIS A 245 -3.73 -10.98 -8.87
C HIS A 245 -2.40 -10.28 -8.49
N PRO A 246 -2.38 -9.35 -7.52
CA PRO A 246 -1.16 -8.64 -7.13
C PRO A 246 0.02 -9.57 -6.78
N ASN A 247 -0.22 -10.68 -6.11
CA ASN A 247 0.86 -11.65 -5.83
C ASN A 247 1.40 -12.31 -7.10
N ALA A 248 0.59 -12.50 -8.14
CA ALA A 248 1.06 -13.05 -9.41
C ALA A 248 1.95 -12.05 -10.15
N VAL A 249 1.66 -10.75 -10.08
CA VAL A 249 2.56 -9.69 -10.58
C VAL A 249 3.89 -9.73 -9.86
N TYR A 250 3.88 -9.85 -8.52
CA TYR A 250 5.11 -9.91 -7.76
C TYR A 250 5.93 -11.18 -8.07
N GLU A 251 5.37 -12.37 -7.86
CA GLU A 251 6.13 -13.62 -7.97
C GLU A 251 6.51 -13.94 -9.42
N ASN A 252 5.56 -13.82 -10.36
CA ASN A 252 5.75 -14.34 -11.72
C ASN A 252 6.29 -13.31 -12.72
N VAL A 253 6.39 -12.04 -12.32
CA VAL A 253 6.92 -10.95 -13.15
C VAL A 253 8.08 -10.27 -12.44
N VAL A 254 7.83 -9.50 -11.39
CA VAL A 254 8.86 -8.62 -10.80
C VAL A 254 9.98 -9.42 -10.13
N ARG A 255 9.65 -10.39 -9.28
CA ARG A 255 10.64 -11.26 -8.62
C ARG A 255 11.28 -12.21 -9.62
N LYS A 256 10.49 -12.80 -10.52
CA LYS A 256 10.99 -13.71 -11.56
C LYS A 256 12.05 -13.06 -12.44
N TYR A 257 11.78 -11.86 -12.95
CA TYR A 257 12.67 -11.20 -13.90
C TYR A 257 13.71 -10.31 -13.24
N GLY A 258 13.43 -9.71 -12.08
CA GLY A 258 14.33 -8.74 -11.45
C GLY A 258 14.95 -9.18 -10.14
N GLY A 259 14.42 -10.22 -9.48
CA GLY A 259 14.86 -10.59 -8.12
C GLY A 259 14.56 -9.52 -7.05
N ILE A 260 13.80 -8.48 -7.39
CA ILE A 260 13.54 -7.31 -6.54
C ILE A 260 12.07 -7.18 -6.16
N SER A 261 11.76 -6.21 -5.30
CA SER A 261 10.39 -5.89 -4.92
C SER A 261 9.71 -4.94 -5.90
N VAL A 262 8.38 -4.91 -5.93
CA VAL A 262 7.66 -3.89 -6.73
C VAL A 262 7.91 -2.47 -6.20
N HIS A 263 8.16 -2.34 -4.90
CA HIS A 263 8.53 -1.06 -4.30
C HIS A 263 9.90 -0.59 -4.81
N SER A 264 10.81 -1.50 -5.16
CA SER A 264 12.11 -1.18 -5.77
C SER A 264 11.94 -0.56 -7.15
N LEU A 265 11.03 -1.07 -7.98
CA LEU A 265 10.72 -0.44 -9.29
C LEU A 265 10.19 0.98 -9.12
N ARG A 266 9.28 1.17 -8.15
CA ARG A 266 8.76 2.49 -7.82
C ARG A 266 9.82 3.43 -7.26
N ALA A 267 10.73 2.92 -6.42
CA ALA A 267 11.86 3.68 -5.90
C ALA A 267 12.79 4.11 -7.04
N THR A 268 13.11 3.21 -7.96
CA THR A 268 13.88 3.52 -9.18
C THR A 268 13.20 4.61 -10.00
N ALA A 269 11.90 4.50 -10.25
CA ALA A 269 11.14 5.51 -10.99
C ALA A 269 11.21 6.89 -10.31
N ALA A 270 11.03 6.94 -8.98
CA ALA A 270 11.05 8.16 -8.20
C ALA A 270 12.45 8.81 -8.16
N THR A 271 13.47 8.01 -7.86
CA THR A 271 14.87 8.48 -7.79
C THR A 271 15.35 8.92 -9.17
N ASN A 272 15.11 8.14 -10.22
CA ASN A 272 15.49 8.51 -11.59
C ASN A 272 14.83 9.83 -12.03
N ALA A 273 13.54 10.03 -11.75
CA ALA A 273 12.88 11.30 -12.07
C ALA A 273 13.49 12.49 -11.33
N LEU A 274 13.79 12.35 -10.04
CA LEU A 274 14.40 13.41 -9.22
C LEU A 274 15.84 13.71 -9.62
N ASP A 275 16.61 12.67 -9.96
CA ASP A 275 17.99 12.79 -10.45
C ASP A 275 18.04 13.52 -11.81
N HIS A 276 17.01 13.37 -12.64
CA HIS A 276 16.79 14.16 -13.86
C HIS A 276 16.03 15.48 -13.60
N GLU A 277 16.26 16.08 -12.43
CA GLU A 277 15.81 17.42 -12.05
C GLU A 277 14.29 17.65 -12.03
N ALA A 278 13.47 16.58 -11.99
CA ALA A 278 12.04 16.76 -11.80
C ALA A 278 11.74 17.46 -10.47
N ASP A 279 10.75 18.36 -10.51
CA ASP A 279 10.25 19.04 -9.32
C ASP A 279 9.66 18.03 -8.33
N ILE A 280 10.05 18.13 -7.05
CA ILE A 280 9.68 17.16 -6.01
C ILE A 280 8.16 17.16 -5.74
N ALA A 281 7.48 18.30 -5.88
CA ALA A 281 6.03 18.37 -5.71
C ALA A 281 5.32 17.69 -6.88
N LYS A 282 5.81 17.86 -8.12
CA LYS A 282 5.31 17.11 -9.28
C LYS A 282 5.53 15.60 -9.13
N VAL A 283 6.70 15.16 -8.66
CA VAL A 283 6.98 13.74 -8.39
C VAL A 283 6.08 13.20 -7.28
N GLN A 284 5.81 13.99 -6.23
CA GLN A 284 4.86 13.63 -5.17
C GLN A 284 3.45 13.37 -5.72
N GLU A 285 2.96 14.25 -6.58
CA GLU A 285 1.64 14.13 -7.22
C GLU A 285 1.59 12.92 -8.15
N TRP A 286 2.59 12.77 -9.03
CA TRP A 286 2.75 11.65 -9.96
C TRP A 286 2.73 10.29 -9.24
N LEU A 287 3.46 10.18 -8.13
CA LEU A 287 3.49 9.00 -7.27
C LEU A 287 2.19 8.84 -6.44
N GLY A 288 1.43 9.90 -6.22
CA GLY A 288 0.27 9.90 -5.34
C GLY A 288 0.68 9.69 -3.86
N HIS A 289 1.68 10.43 -3.41
CA HIS A 289 2.06 10.50 -2.00
C HIS A 289 1.24 11.58 -1.27
N ALA A 290 0.63 11.18 -0.15
CA ALA A 290 -0.14 12.12 0.68
C ALA A 290 0.74 13.12 1.44
N ASN A 291 2.02 12.80 1.65
CA ASN A 291 2.97 13.66 2.35
C ASN A 291 4.29 13.71 1.57
N ILE A 292 4.78 14.93 1.33
CA ILE A 292 6.05 15.20 0.63
C ILE A 292 7.25 14.54 1.31
N SER A 293 7.19 14.32 2.63
CA SER A 293 8.24 13.62 3.37
C SER A 293 8.49 12.22 2.84
N THR A 294 7.47 11.56 2.28
CA THR A 294 7.61 10.24 1.65
C THR A 294 8.36 10.32 0.33
N THR A 295 8.16 11.39 -0.45
CA THR A 295 8.90 11.61 -1.69
C THR A 295 10.35 11.99 -1.42
N ARG A 296 10.60 12.78 -0.37
CA ARG A 296 11.97 13.18 0.05
C ARG A 296 12.87 11.99 0.36
N LEU A 297 12.31 10.84 0.73
CA LEU A 297 13.08 9.60 0.93
C LEU A 297 13.77 9.09 -0.35
N TYR A 298 13.32 9.53 -1.53
CA TYR A 298 13.89 9.17 -2.83
C TYR A 298 14.82 10.25 -3.41
N ASP A 299 14.88 11.43 -2.78
CA ASP A 299 15.67 12.57 -3.26
C ASP A 299 17.11 12.46 -2.77
N ARG A 300 17.98 11.92 -3.63
CA ARG A 300 19.41 11.71 -3.35
C ARG A 300 20.27 12.92 -3.69
N ARG A 301 19.71 13.99 -4.25
CA ARG A 301 20.46 15.21 -4.61
C ARG A 301 21.10 15.89 -3.39
N LYS A 302 20.52 15.70 -2.19
CA LYS A 302 21.05 16.27 -0.95
C LYS A 302 22.46 15.80 -0.59
N SER A 303 22.90 14.64 -1.10
CA SER A 303 24.26 14.15 -0.87
C SER A 303 25.26 14.64 -1.91
N ARG A 304 24.82 15.36 -2.96
CA ARG A 304 25.69 15.89 -4.02
C ARG A 304 26.23 17.26 -3.59
N PRO A 305 27.55 17.42 -3.40
CA PRO A 305 28.14 18.69 -3.00
C PRO A 305 27.73 19.84 -3.92
N GLU A 306 27.67 19.61 -5.23
CA GLU A 306 27.33 20.59 -6.26
C GLU A 306 25.91 21.16 -6.15
N ASP A 307 24.99 20.43 -5.52
CA ASP A 307 23.61 20.87 -5.27
C ASP A 307 23.46 21.65 -3.97
N SER A 308 24.55 21.83 -3.21
CA SER A 308 24.54 22.61 -1.99
C SER A 308 24.11 24.05 -2.27
N PRO A 309 23.18 24.63 -1.47
CA PRO A 309 22.86 26.05 -1.52
C PRO A 309 24.10 26.94 -1.44
N THR A 310 25.18 26.48 -0.79
CA THR A 310 26.48 27.14 -0.75
C THR A 310 26.97 27.59 -2.13
N PHE A 311 26.81 26.77 -3.17
CA PHE A 311 27.26 27.09 -4.52
C PHE A 311 26.26 27.90 -5.35
N ARG A 312 25.05 28.15 -4.80
CA ARG A 312 23.98 28.92 -5.45
C ARG A 312 23.84 30.34 -4.89
N ILE A 313 24.55 30.69 -3.82
CA ILE A 313 24.59 32.05 -3.27
C ILE A 313 25.42 32.94 -4.21
N ARG A 314 24.82 34.04 -4.68
CA ARG A 314 25.50 35.10 -5.43
C ARG A 314 25.28 36.42 -4.68
N TYR A 315 26.34 37.20 -4.46
CA TYR A 315 26.28 38.56 -3.92
C TYR A 315 26.14 39.57 -5.06
#